data_AF-A0A968PEQ3-F1
#
_entry.id   AF-A0A968PEQ3-F1
#
_cell.length_a   1.000
_cell.length_b   1.000
_cell.length_c   1.000
_cell.angle_alpha   90.00
_cell.angle_beta   90.00
_cell.angle_gamma   90.00
#
_symmetry.space_group_name_H-M   'P 1'
#
loop_
_entity.id
_entity.type
_entity.pdbx_description
1 polymer ?
#
loop_
_entity_poly.entity_id
_entity_poly.type
_entity_poly.pdbx_seq_one_letter_code
_entity_poly.pdbx_strand_id
1 'polypeptide(L)'
;MVENRLHWAVNDPGQWESARRIGEQCGACVPVHLHVDTGMSRLGLSPAQVGGVLEKFRSTKSVQLVGVMSHLATAHTDGALDEVQRQRFETLLGNHERLREPDVIKHLAATAGACR
;
A
#
# COMPACT_ATOMS: atom_id res chain seq x y z
N MET A 1 -10.76 23.01 7.76
CA MET A 1 -9.76 22.50 6.79
C MET A 1 -8.57 22.03 7.62
N VAL A 2 -8.39 20.72 7.82
CA VAL A 2 -7.28 20.22 8.66
C VAL A 2 -6.11 19.90 7.73
N GLU A 3 -5.09 20.75 7.75
CA GLU A 3 -3.93 20.78 6.84
C GLU A 3 -2.89 19.67 7.07
N ASN A 4 -3.00 18.85 8.12
CA ASN A 4 -2.02 17.80 8.45
C ASN A 4 -2.67 16.41 8.62
N ARG A 5 -3.34 15.87 7.59
CA ARG A 5 -3.75 14.47 7.62
C ARG A 5 -2.50 13.59 7.43
N LEU A 6 -2.04 12.96 8.50
CA LEU A 6 -1.00 11.94 8.43
C LEU A 6 -1.56 10.71 7.71
N HIS A 7 -0.89 10.28 6.66
CA HIS A 7 -1.19 9.04 5.95
C HIS A 7 -0.36 7.90 6.55
N TRP A 8 -1.00 6.80 6.90
CA TRP A 8 -0.32 5.66 7.52
C TRP A 8 0.06 4.62 6.47
N ALA A 9 1.35 4.30 6.34
CA ALA A 9 1.83 3.14 5.59
C ALA A 9 1.61 1.83 6.37
N VAL A 10 0.76 0.96 5.85
CA VAL A 10 0.46 -0.38 6.41
C VAL A 10 1.38 -1.40 5.75
N ASN A 11 2.25 -2.02 6.54
CA ASN A 11 3.25 -3.00 6.08
C ASN A 11 2.90 -4.44 6.48
N ASP A 12 1.96 -4.61 7.41
CA ASP A 12 1.49 -5.91 7.88
C ASP A 12 0.02 -5.81 8.36
N PRO A 13 -0.70 -6.95 8.50
CA PRO A 13 -2.10 -6.92 8.91
C PRO A 13 -2.36 -6.35 10.32
N GLY A 14 -1.38 -6.42 11.23
CA GLY A 14 -1.51 -5.86 12.59
C GLY A 14 -1.46 -4.33 12.59
N GLN A 15 -0.68 -3.73 11.70
CA GLN A 15 -0.68 -2.28 11.49
C GLN A 15 -2.03 -1.78 10.97
N TRP A 16 -2.71 -2.55 10.12
CA TRP A 16 -4.08 -2.22 9.69
C TRP A 16 -5.05 -2.19 10.87
N GLU A 17 -5.00 -3.19 11.75
CA GLU A 17 -5.86 -3.21 12.96
C GLU A 17 -5.57 -2.03 13.90
N SER A 18 -4.30 -1.64 14.00
CA SER A 18 -3.88 -0.49 14.80
C SER A 18 -4.45 0.81 14.24
N ALA A 19 -4.37 1.01 12.92
CA ALA A 19 -4.97 2.15 12.25
C ALA A 19 -6.49 2.21 12.44
N ARG A 20 -7.18 1.07 12.31
CA ARG A 20 -8.62 0.96 12.56
C ARG A 20 -8.98 1.36 13.97
N ARG A 21 -8.29 0.80 14.97
CA ARG A 21 -8.55 1.07 16.39
C ARG A 21 -8.34 2.55 16.72
N ILE A 22 -7.29 3.16 16.20
CA ILE A 22 -7.02 4.58 16.41
C ILE A 22 -8.09 5.44 15.75
N GLY A 23 -8.49 5.13 14.51
CA GLY A 23 -9.58 5.83 13.85
C GLY A 23 -10.89 5.77 14.65
N GLU A 24 -11.23 4.60 15.20
CA GLU A 24 -12.40 4.44 16.07
C GLU A 24 -12.29 5.25 17.36
N GLN A 25 -11.15 5.18 18.05
CA GLN A 25 -10.91 5.90 19.30
C GLN A 25 -10.93 7.42 19.13
N CYS A 26 -10.43 7.91 18.00
CA CYS A 26 -10.39 9.34 17.69
C CYS A 26 -11.65 9.85 16.96
N GLY A 27 -12.61 8.97 16.62
CA GLY A 27 -13.75 9.34 15.79
C GLY A 27 -13.35 9.86 14.41
N ALA A 28 -12.23 9.39 13.87
CA ALA A 28 -11.62 9.88 12.64
C ALA A 28 -11.49 8.76 11.60
N CYS A 29 -11.43 9.14 10.33
CA CYS A 29 -11.10 8.23 9.24
C CYS A 29 -9.60 8.34 8.92
N VAL A 30 -8.84 7.28 9.20
CA VAL A 30 -7.39 7.24 9.00
C VAL A 30 -7.10 6.92 7.52
N PRO A 31 -6.45 7.83 6.76
CA PRO A 31 -6.03 7.53 5.40
C PRO A 31 -4.80 6.62 5.42
N VAL A 32 -4.84 5.52 4.66
CA VAL A 32 -3.77 4.51 4.64
C VAL A 32 -3.28 4.18 3.24
N HIS A 33 -1.97 3.92 3.17
CA HIS A 33 -1.30 3.34 2.02
C HIS A 33 -0.91 1.90 2.32
N LEU A 34 -1.25 0.95 1.44
CA LEU A 34 -0.75 -0.41 1.59
C LEU A 34 0.67 -0.50 1.01
N HIS A 35 1.64 -0.87 1.82
CA HIS A 35 2.97 -1.20 1.32
C HIS A 35 3.03 -2.68 0.97
N VAL A 36 3.43 -3.00 -0.25
CA VAL A 36 3.46 -4.35 -0.78
C VAL A 36 4.89 -4.75 -1.07
N ASP A 37 5.28 -5.92 -0.58
CA ASP A 37 6.52 -6.56 -0.98
C ASP A 37 6.36 -7.26 -2.34
N THR A 38 7.08 -6.78 -3.35
CA THR A 38 7.10 -7.36 -4.70
C THR A 38 8.35 -8.18 -4.99
N GLY A 39 9.27 -8.32 -4.02
CA GLY A 39 10.45 -9.17 -4.18
C GLY A 39 11.70 -8.78 -3.37
N MET A 40 11.61 -7.82 -2.45
CA MET A 40 12.73 -7.50 -1.55
C MET A 40 12.67 -8.27 -0.23
N SER A 41 11.49 -8.77 0.17
CA SER A 41 11.29 -9.56 1.40
C SER A 41 11.87 -8.92 2.66
N ARG A 42 11.80 -7.57 2.69
CA ARG A 42 12.28 -6.75 3.80
C ARG A 42 11.14 -6.13 4.60
N LEU A 43 10.16 -5.55 3.91
CA LEU A 43 9.04 -4.83 4.50
C LEU A 43 7.88 -4.79 3.51
N GLY A 44 6.65 -4.95 3.99
CA GLY A 44 5.43 -4.86 3.20
C GLY A 44 4.59 -6.13 3.25
N LEU A 45 3.32 -5.98 2.90
CA LEU A 45 2.37 -7.07 2.75
C LEU A 45 2.79 -7.95 1.57
N SER A 46 2.77 -9.27 1.77
CA SER A 46 2.79 -10.20 0.65
C SER A 46 1.52 -10.04 -0.21
N PRO A 47 1.57 -10.36 -1.52
CA PRO A 47 0.39 -10.32 -2.38
C PRO A 47 -0.82 -11.08 -1.81
N ALA A 48 -0.59 -12.22 -1.13
CA ALA A 48 -1.64 -12.99 -0.48
C ALA A 48 -2.31 -12.24 0.69
N GLN A 49 -1.54 -11.47 1.47
CA GLN A 49 -2.07 -10.68 2.58
C GLN A 49 -2.85 -9.45 2.12
N VAL A 50 -2.50 -8.87 0.96
CA VAL A 50 -3.20 -7.69 0.40
C VAL A 50 -4.68 -7.98 0.23
N GLY A 51 -5.05 -9.11 -0.40
CA GLY A 51 -6.45 -9.48 -0.58
C GLY A 51 -7.21 -9.58 0.76
N GLY A 52 -6.61 -10.23 1.76
CA GLY A 52 -7.21 -10.34 3.09
C GLY A 52 -7.39 -8.99 3.78
N VAL A 53 -6.45 -8.05 3.62
CA VAL A 53 -6.57 -6.69 4.15
C VAL A 53 -7.62 -5.88 3.40
N LEU A 54 -7.71 -6.01 2.07
CA LEU A 54 -8.70 -5.30 1.24
C LEU A 54 -10.14 -5.66 1.59
N GLU A 55 -10.43 -6.93 1.89
CA GLU A 55 -11.78 -7.34 2.31
C GLU A 55 -12.23 -6.63 3.60
N LYS A 56 -11.30 -6.36 4.51
CA LYS A 56 -11.63 -5.68 5.77
C LYS A 56 -12.08 -4.22 5.57
N PHE A 57 -11.69 -3.57 4.48
CA PHE A 57 -12.17 -2.21 4.18
C PHE A 57 -13.65 -2.16 3.79
N ARG A 58 -14.28 -3.29 3.44
CA ARG A 58 -15.71 -3.32 3.07
C ARG A 58 -16.62 -3.05 4.26
N SER A 59 -16.19 -3.44 5.46
CA SER A 59 -16.95 -3.28 6.71
C SER A 59 -16.42 -2.18 7.63
N THR A 60 -15.33 -1.49 7.24
CA THR A 60 -14.63 -0.53 8.11
C THR A 60 -14.74 0.90 7.58
N LYS A 61 -15.25 1.83 8.42
CA LYS A 61 -15.36 3.27 8.09
C LYS A 61 -14.28 4.14 8.71
N SER A 62 -13.60 3.64 9.74
CA SER A 62 -12.52 4.34 10.47
C SER A 62 -11.19 4.35 9.72
N VAL A 63 -11.09 3.67 8.58
CA VAL A 63 -9.90 3.60 7.74
C VAL A 63 -10.30 3.78 6.29
N GLN A 64 -9.57 4.62 5.56
CA GLN A 64 -9.76 4.84 4.13
C GLN A 64 -8.50 4.42 3.38
N LEU A 65 -8.66 3.54 2.40
CA LEU A 65 -7.59 3.25 1.45
C LEU A 65 -7.41 4.44 0.52
N VAL A 66 -6.21 5.03 0.52
CA VAL A 66 -5.87 6.19 -0.34
C VAL A 66 -4.65 5.94 -1.20
N GLY A 67 -3.96 4.81 -1.01
CA GLY A 67 -2.88 4.43 -1.89
C GLY A 67 -2.34 3.03 -1.69
N VAL A 68 -1.48 2.63 -2.61
CA VAL A 68 -0.72 1.39 -2.60
C VAL A 68 0.68 1.68 -3.12
N MET A 69 1.68 1.12 -2.46
CA MET A 69 3.07 1.37 -2.78
C MET A 69 3.92 0.11 -2.77
N SER A 70 4.97 0.09 -3.56
CA SER A 70 6.03 -0.91 -3.51
C SER A 70 7.38 -0.27 -3.80
N HIS A 71 8.45 -0.91 -3.34
CA HIS A 71 9.82 -0.47 -3.56
C HIS A 71 10.53 -1.38 -4.56
N LEU A 72 11.16 -0.78 -5.56
CA LEU A 72 12.09 -1.47 -6.45
C LEU A 72 13.43 -1.70 -5.73
N ALA A 73 14.05 -2.84 -6.02
CA ALA A 73 15.20 -3.34 -5.27
C ALA A 73 16.49 -2.59 -5.58
N THR A 74 16.64 -1.97 -6.75
CA THR A 74 17.96 -1.52 -7.20
C THR A 74 18.09 -0.03 -7.47
N ALA A 75 19.26 0.49 -7.14
CA ALA A 75 19.83 1.67 -7.77
C ALA A 75 20.92 1.29 -8.80
N HIS A 76 21.53 0.10 -8.72
CA HIS A 76 22.86 -0.19 -9.30
C HIS A 76 23.09 -1.59 -9.95
N THR A 77 22.07 -2.40 -10.23
CA THR A 77 22.26 -3.71 -10.92
C THR A 77 21.11 -4.04 -11.88
N ASP A 78 21.42 -4.80 -12.95
CA ASP A 78 20.57 -5.18 -14.09
C ASP A 78 19.04 -5.03 -13.88
N GLY A 79 18.40 -4.21 -14.71
CA GLY A 79 16.98 -3.85 -14.64
C GLY A 79 15.98 -5.02 -14.80
N ALA A 80 16.46 -6.26 -14.94
CA ALA A 80 15.61 -7.45 -14.98
C ALA A 80 14.84 -7.67 -13.67
N LEU A 81 15.44 -7.38 -12.51
CA LEU A 81 14.75 -7.51 -11.22
C LEU A 81 13.67 -6.45 -11.05
N ASP A 82 13.96 -5.20 -11.43
CA ASP A 82 13.01 -4.09 -11.41
C ASP A 82 11.80 -4.38 -12.31
N GLU A 83 12.02 -4.98 -13.48
CA GLU A 83 10.94 -5.38 -14.39
C GLU A 83 10.06 -6.47 -13.78
N VAL A 84 10.65 -7.48 -13.15
CA VAL A 84 9.89 -8.52 -12.44
C VAL A 84 9.07 -7.91 -11.29
N GLN A 85 9.62 -6.97 -10.54
CA GLN A 85 8.90 -6.28 -9.46
C GLN A 85 7.76 -5.40 -9.98
N ARG A 86 7.99 -4.68 -11.09
CA ARG A 86 6.96 -3.90 -11.80
C ARG A 86 5.83 -4.81 -12.26
N GLN A 87 6.13 -5.91 -12.95
CA GLN A 87 5.12 -6.85 -13.44
C GLN A 87 4.31 -7.45 -12.29
N ARG A 88 4.95 -7.78 -11.16
CA ARG A 88 4.25 -8.26 -9.95
C ARG A 88 3.34 -7.20 -9.36
N PHE A 89 3.79 -5.94 -9.32
CA PHE A 89 2.97 -4.82 -8.84
C PHE A 89 1.75 -4.60 -9.75
N GLU A 90 1.94 -4.55 -11.07
CA GLU A 90 0.87 -4.42 -12.05
C GLU A 90 -0.13 -5.58 -11.97
N THR A 91 0.37 -6.81 -11.81
CA THR A 91 -0.46 -8.00 -11.60
C THR A 91 -1.32 -7.86 -10.34
N LEU A 92 -0.74 -7.39 -9.24
CA LEU A 92 -1.49 -7.11 -8.02
C LEU A 92 -2.60 -6.09 -8.25
N LEU A 93 -2.30 -4.98 -8.93
CA LEU A 93 -3.31 -3.96 -9.26
C LEU A 93 -4.43 -4.56 -10.12
N GLY A 94 -4.09 -5.39 -11.12
CA GLY A 94 -5.05 -6.08 -11.99
C GLY A 94 -5.98 -7.02 -11.23
N ASN A 95 -5.47 -7.70 -10.21
CA ASN A 95 -6.23 -8.65 -9.40
C ASN A 95 -7.20 -8.00 -8.40
N HIS A 96 -7.08 -6.68 -8.16
CA HIS A 96 -7.86 -5.98 -7.15
C HIS A 96 -8.46 -4.67 -7.68
N GLU A 97 -9.76 -4.68 -8.00
CA GLU A 97 -10.47 -3.50 -8.54
C GLU A 97 -10.33 -2.27 -7.65
N ARG A 98 -10.40 -2.46 -6.33
CA ARG A 98 -10.26 -1.38 -5.35
C ARG A 98 -8.92 -0.66 -5.47
N LEU A 99 -7.83 -1.36 -5.79
CA LEU A 99 -6.52 -0.74 -5.99
C LEU A 99 -6.46 0.12 -7.25
N ARG A 100 -7.40 -0.08 -8.19
CA ARG A 100 -7.49 0.66 -9.45
C ARG A 100 -8.46 1.83 -9.38
N GLU A 101 -9.17 2.01 -8.27
CA GLU A 101 -10.03 3.18 -8.05
C GLU A 101 -9.25 4.49 -8.28
N PRO A 102 -9.88 5.53 -8.87
CA PRO A 102 -9.19 6.79 -9.21
C PRO A 102 -8.55 7.48 -8.01
N ASP A 103 -9.17 7.36 -6.83
CA ASP A 103 -8.74 8.01 -5.60
C ASP A 103 -7.61 7.27 -4.85
N VAL A 104 -7.22 6.08 -5.34
CA VAL A 104 -6.10 5.32 -4.79
C VAL A 104 -4.84 5.69 -5.55
N ILE A 105 -3.86 6.29 -4.87
CA ILE A 105 -2.59 6.65 -5.47
C ILE A 105 -1.68 5.41 -5.58
N LYS A 106 -1.00 5.23 -6.71
CA LYS A 106 -0.12 4.09 -6.96
C LYS A 106 1.33 4.58 -6.98
N HIS A 107 2.14 4.09 -6.05
CA HIS A 107 3.55 4.47 -5.95
C HIS A 107 4.44 3.28 -6.23
N LEU A 108 5.28 3.36 -7.27
CA LEU A 108 6.33 2.39 -7.52
C LEU A 108 7.65 3.14 -7.64
N ALA A 109 8.46 3.07 -6.59
CA ALA A 109 9.69 3.85 -6.49
C ALA A 109 10.90 2.94 -6.26
N ALA A 110 11.98 3.17 -6.99
CA ALA A 110 13.30 2.74 -6.53
C ALA A 110 13.78 3.73 -5.45
N THR A 111 14.76 3.32 -4.63
CA THR A 111 15.42 4.25 -3.68
C THR A 111 16.00 5.49 -4.37
N ALA A 112 16.22 5.44 -5.70
CA ALA A 112 16.71 6.52 -6.54
C ALA A 112 15.63 7.28 -7.35
N GLY A 113 14.36 6.88 -7.30
CA GLY A 113 13.33 7.42 -8.19
C GLY A 113 11.95 7.44 -7.57
N ALA A 114 11.61 8.52 -6.89
CA ALA A 114 10.22 8.85 -6.61
C ALA A 114 9.61 9.51 -7.86
N CYS A 115 8.84 8.75 -8.66
CA CYS A 115 7.92 9.34 -9.62
C CYS A 115 6.49 9.29 -9.05
N ARG A 116 5.80 10.44 -9.16
CA ARG A 116 4.43 10.67 -8.71
C ARG A 116 3.42 10.11 -9.70
#